data_AF-A0A858RR75-F1
#
_entry.id   AF-A0A858RR75-F1
#
_cell.length_a   1.000
_cell.length_b   1.000
_cell.length_c   1.000
_cell.angle_alpha   90.00
_cell.angle_beta   90.00
_cell.angle_gamma   90.00
#
_symmetry.space_group_name_H-M   'P 1'
#
loop_
_entity.id
_entity.type
_entity.pdbx_description
1 polymer ?
#
loop_
_entity_poly.entity_id
_entity_poly.type
_entity_poly.pdbx_seq_one_letter_code
_entity_poly.pdbx_strand_id
1 'polypeptide(L)'
;MKVLLSLLLASAAAAFAQEAPKHTLRILPLGDPPPFRQELRGGIRYEIPAEEGTVPPRQILLFQNVAEGEKKEEWPLKLRLGTITPELKIPPPKDGAIMVKTEAGTPWVRIPLAQGSSTLALVWRSGKSWDQARVMSLPDDTKDGDFRFVNLTGKPMGITWGQEKLKLNPGAVMVRRMPDTAKVLPMSILYPAADGSLQACLSTQVERMSGSRQQFLIYVSDGVDPKMPVKVLPLSEQL
;
A
#
# COMPACT_ATOMS: atom_id res chain seq x y z
N MET A 1 -40.52 -39.52 -53.01
CA MET A 1 -40.98 -40.41 -51.92
C MET A 1 -39.72 -41.09 -51.38
N LYS A 2 -39.17 -40.89 -50.19
CA LYS A 2 -39.63 -40.43 -48.87
C LYS A 2 -38.52 -39.57 -48.24
N VAL A 3 -38.96 -38.56 -47.51
CA VAL A 3 -38.20 -37.72 -46.58
C VAL A 3 -37.81 -38.58 -45.38
N LEU A 4 -36.55 -38.53 -44.93
CA LEU A 4 -36.20 -38.88 -43.56
C LEU A 4 -35.34 -37.77 -42.96
N LEU A 5 -36.03 -36.83 -42.32
CA LEU A 5 -35.51 -35.71 -41.57
C LEU A 5 -35.14 -36.25 -40.18
N SER A 6 -33.86 -36.53 -39.93
CA SER A 6 -33.36 -36.84 -38.59
C SER A 6 -32.91 -35.54 -37.95
N LEU A 7 -33.82 -34.92 -37.19
CA LEU A 7 -33.55 -33.71 -36.42
C LEU A 7 -32.83 -34.11 -35.12
N LEU A 8 -31.49 -34.14 -35.15
CA LEU A 8 -30.70 -34.20 -33.91
C LEU A 8 -30.74 -32.81 -33.24
N LEU A 9 -31.53 -32.69 -32.18
CA LEU A 9 -31.42 -31.59 -31.23
C LEU A 9 -30.10 -31.72 -30.46
N ALA A 10 -29.05 -31.07 -30.95
CA ALA A 10 -27.84 -30.84 -30.17
C ALA A 10 -28.12 -29.70 -29.18
N SER A 11 -28.52 -30.05 -27.96
CA SER A 11 -28.50 -29.15 -26.81
C SER A 11 -27.04 -28.87 -26.45
N ALA A 12 -26.43 -27.90 -27.13
CA ALA A 12 -25.16 -27.33 -26.72
C ALA A 12 -25.38 -26.55 -25.42
N ALA A 13 -25.16 -27.22 -24.29
CA ALA A 13 -24.99 -26.57 -23.01
C ALA A 13 -23.76 -25.65 -23.12
N ALA A 14 -24.01 -24.36 -23.32
CA ALA A 14 -23.00 -23.34 -23.13
C ALA A 14 -22.66 -23.30 -21.64
N ALA A 15 -21.67 -24.10 -21.24
CA ALA A 15 -20.98 -23.90 -19.99
C ALA A 15 -20.26 -22.55 -20.10
N PHE A 16 -20.91 -21.49 -19.62
CA PHE A 16 -20.21 -20.27 -19.29
C PHE A 16 -19.18 -20.65 -18.22
N ALA A 17 -17.92 -20.80 -18.63
CA ALA A 17 -16.80 -20.86 -17.72
C ALA A 17 -16.79 -19.53 -16.96
N GLN A 18 -17.45 -19.50 -15.82
CA GLN A 18 -17.46 -18.36 -14.92
C GLN A 18 -16.03 -18.25 -14.39
N GLU A 19 -15.29 -17.24 -14.87
CA GLU A 19 -13.93 -16.99 -14.39
C GLU A 19 -13.97 -16.95 -12.85
N ALA A 20 -13.15 -17.79 -12.22
CA ALA A 20 -13.09 -17.83 -10.77
C ALA A 20 -12.81 -16.41 -10.24
N PRO A 21 -13.49 -15.98 -9.17
CA PRO A 21 -13.31 -14.64 -8.63
C PRO A 21 -11.83 -14.42 -8.33
N LYS A 22 -11.32 -13.23 -8.67
CA LYS A 22 -9.94 -12.81 -8.39
C LYS A 22 -9.94 -11.60 -7.48
N HIS A 23 -8.93 -11.52 -6.64
CA HIS A 23 -8.64 -10.37 -5.78
C HIS A 23 -7.40 -9.66 -6.31
N THR A 24 -7.48 -8.35 -6.48
CA THR A 24 -6.34 -7.52 -6.86
C THR A 24 -5.58 -7.09 -5.61
N LEU A 25 -4.28 -7.34 -5.59
CA LEU A 25 -3.39 -6.92 -4.51
C LEU A 25 -2.29 -6.01 -5.06
N ARG A 26 -2.09 -4.86 -4.41
CA ARG A 26 -0.93 -3.99 -4.57
C ARG A 26 -0.27 -3.77 -3.21
N ILE A 27 1.04 -3.60 -3.20
CA ILE A 27 1.83 -3.39 -1.99
C ILE A 27 2.58 -2.08 -2.11
N LEU A 28 2.56 -1.28 -1.05
CA LEU A 28 3.33 -0.04 -0.95
C LEU A 28 4.21 -0.08 0.30
N PRO A 29 5.52 -0.36 0.15
CA PRO A 29 6.49 -0.23 1.23
C PRO A 29 6.73 1.24 1.57
N LEU A 30 6.54 1.61 2.83
CA LEU A 30 6.71 2.96 3.36
C LEU A 30 7.87 3.00 4.36
N GLY A 31 8.69 4.03 4.26
CA GLY A 31 9.89 4.21 5.07
C GLY A 31 10.90 5.07 4.32
N ASP A 32 12.02 5.36 4.97
CA ASP A 32 13.10 6.14 4.35
C ASP A 32 14.23 5.23 3.87
N PRO A 33 14.87 5.58 2.74
CA PRO A 33 16.13 4.94 2.41
C PRO A 33 17.16 5.23 3.51
N PRO A 34 18.03 4.26 3.85
CA PRO A 34 19.11 4.48 4.78
C PRO A 34 20.01 5.62 4.28
N PRO A 35 20.60 6.42 5.19
CA PRO A 35 21.47 7.51 4.79
C PRO A 35 22.68 6.97 4.03
N PHE A 36 23.05 7.69 2.97
CA PHE A 36 24.29 7.41 2.26
C PHE A 36 25.49 7.67 3.17
N ARG A 37 26.38 6.68 3.30
CA ARG A 37 27.59 6.77 4.14
C ARG A 37 28.82 6.47 3.29
N GLN A 38 29.88 7.24 3.48
CA GLN A 38 31.16 7.04 2.82
C GLN A 38 32.31 7.08 3.82
N GLU A 39 33.36 6.32 3.52
CA GLU A 39 34.62 6.35 4.25
C GLU A 39 35.78 6.67 3.29
N LEU A 40 36.74 7.48 3.73
CA LEU A 40 37.96 7.74 2.99
C LEU A 40 39.04 6.76 3.45
N ARG A 41 39.45 5.84 2.57
CA ARG A 41 40.55 4.89 2.84
C ARG A 41 41.65 5.13 1.81
N GLY A 42 42.82 5.57 2.27
CA GLY A 42 43.97 5.83 1.40
C GLY A 42 43.72 6.88 0.30
N GLY A 43 42.87 7.88 0.55
CA GLY A 43 42.50 8.90 -0.44
C GLY A 43 41.37 8.51 -1.39
N ILE A 44 40.87 7.26 -1.33
CA ILE A 44 39.74 6.78 -2.14
C ILE A 44 38.47 6.76 -1.28
N ARG A 45 37.35 7.24 -1.85
CA ARG A 45 36.03 7.20 -1.20
C ARG A 45 35.38 5.85 -1.44
N TYR A 46 35.02 5.15 -0.38
CA TYR A 46 34.26 3.90 -0.40
C TYR A 46 32.86 4.15 0.14
N GLU A 47 31.83 3.68 -0.58
CA GLU A 47 30.47 3.64 -0.05
C GLU A 47 30.35 2.53 1.00
N ILE A 48 29.77 2.88 2.15
CA ILE A 48 29.46 1.92 3.21
C ILE A 48 28.05 1.38 2.91
N PRO A 49 27.88 0.07 2.68
CA PRO A 49 26.57 -0.52 2.48
C PRO A 49 25.61 -0.19 3.62
N ALA A 50 24.32 -0.11 3.29
CA ALA A 50 23.28 -0.05 4.29
C ALA A 50 23.36 -1.27 5.22
N GLU A 51 23.09 -1.05 6.51
CA GLU A 51 22.97 -2.15 7.46
C GLU A 51 21.81 -3.07 7.04
N GLU A 52 21.99 -4.38 7.25
CA GLU A 52 20.96 -5.36 6.94
C GLU A 52 19.66 -5.05 7.71
N GLY A 53 18.52 -5.31 7.08
CA GLY A 53 17.20 -5.02 7.67
C GLY A 53 16.80 -3.53 7.65
N THR A 54 17.66 -2.60 7.21
CA THR A 54 17.27 -1.18 7.07
C THR A 54 16.44 -0.87 5.83
N VAL A 55 16.41 -1.79 4.86
CA VAL A 55 15.58 -1.73 3.65
C VAL A 55 14.66 -2.96 3.58
N PRO A 56 13.48 -2.88 2.93
CA PRO A 56 12.63 -4.04 2.75
C PRO A 56 13.32 -5.09 1.87
N PRO A 57 12.95 -6.39 1.99
CA PRO A 57 13.39 -7.42 1.06
C PRO A 57 13.08 -7.00 -0.38
N ARG A 58 14.11 -7.00 -1.24
CA ARG A 58 13.96 -6.53 -2.64
C ARG A 58 13.04 -7.42 -3.46
N GLN A 59 13.03 -8.72 -3.15
CA GLN A 59 12.16 -9.72 -3.76
C GLN A 59 11.43 -10.48 -2.68
N ILE A 60 10.13 -10.67 -2.90
CA ILE A 60 9.25 -11.44 -2.03
C ILE A 60 8.47 -12.44 -2.87
N LEU A 61 8.03 -13.51 -2.23
CA LEU A 61 7.16 -14.52 -2.80
C LEU A 61 5.87 -14.56 -1.99
N LEU A 62 4.75 -14.33 -2.67
CA LEU A 62 3.43 -14.43 -2.09
C LEU A 62 2.87 -15.81 -2.34
N PHE A 63 2.20 -16.40 -1.35
CA PHE A 63 1.60 -17.72 -1.48
C PHE A 63 0.40 -17.85 -0.55
N GLN A 64 -0.48 -18.79 -0.87
CA GLN A 64 -1.63 -19.15 -0.03
C GLN A 64 -1.33 -20.40 0.78
N ASN A 65 -1.94 -20.50 1.96
CA ASN A 65 -2.01 -21.76 2.68
C ASN A 65 -3.03 -22.66 1.98
N VAL A 66 -2.53 -23.62 1.22
CA VAL A 66 -3.30 -24.66 0.55
C VAL A 66 -3.28 -25.96 1.36
N ALA A 67 -4.25 -26.84 1.14
CA ALA A 67 -4.30 -28.12 1.84
C ALA A 67 -3.11 -29.01 1.46
N GLU A 68 -2.80 -30.00 2.30
CA GLU A 68 -1.74 -30.96 2.01
C GLU A 68 -2.05 -31.73 0.71
N GLY A 69 -1.10 -31.73 -0.23
CA GLY A 69 -1.27 -32.30 -1.57
C GLY A 69 -1.73 -31.33 -2.67
N GLU A 70 -2.13 -30.10 -2.33
CA GLU A 70 -2.44 -29.05 -3.31
C GLU A 70 -1.16 -28.31 -3.75
N LYS A 71 -1.09 -27.95 -5.04
CA LYS A 71 0.05 -27.20 -5.59
C LYS A 71 0.05 -25.78 -5.02
N LYS A 72 1.12 -25.43 -4.28
CA LYS A 72 1.39 -24.05 -3.87
C LYS A 72 1.78 -23.22 -5.09
N GLU A 73 0.93 -22.29 -5.47
CA GLU A 73 1.29 -21.24 -6.42
C GLU A 73 2.01 -20.13 -5.67
N GLU A 74 3.12 -19.65 -6.26
CA GLU A 74 3.92 -18.57 -5.70
C GLU A 74 4.00 -17.42 -6.70
N TRP A 75 3.76 -16.21 -6.22
CA TRP A 75 3.79 -15.01 -7.04
C TRP A 75 4.96 -14.12 -6.62
N PRO A 76 6.02 -13.98 -7.45
CA PRO A 76 7.14 -13.11 -7.15
C PRO A 76 6.75 -11.64 -7.33
N LEU A 77 7.12 -10.80 -6.37
CA LEU A 77 7.02 -9.34 -6.46
C LEU A 77 8.33 -8.68 -6.05
N LYS A 78 8.63 -7.55 -6.70
CA LYS A 78 9.76 -6.69 -6.34
C LYS A 78 9.25 -5.52 -5.51
N LEU A 79 9.89 -5.28 -4.37
CA LEU A 79 9.57 -4.16 -3.49
C LEU A 79 10.57 -3.03 -3.66
N ARG A 80 10.05 -1.80 -3.62
CA ARG A 80 10.84 -0.56 -3.56
C ARG A 80 10.14 0.41 -2.62
N LEU A 81 10.91 1.09 -1.78
CA LEU A 81 10.36 2.11 -0.87
C LEU A 81 9.65 3.22 -1.65
N GLY A 82 8.49 3.62 -1.16
CA GLY A 82 7.66 4.69 -1.73
C GLY A 82 7.07 4.37 -3.09
N THR A 83 7.22 3.14 -3.60
CA THR A 83 6.72 2.73 -4.92
C THR A 83 5.70 1.62 -4.76
N ILE A 84 4.51 1.83 -5.31
CA ILE A 84 3.47 0.80 -5.34
C ILE A 84 3.86 -0.31 -6.33
N THR A 85 3.59 -1.56 -5.97
CA THR A 85 3.78 -2.68 -6.90
C THR A 85 2.73 -2.65 -8.02
N PRO A 86 3.01 -3.30 -9.17
CA PRO A 86 1.96 -3.62 -10.13
C PRO A 86 0.81 -4.41 -9.50
N GLU A 87 -0.35 -4.38 -10.14
CA GLU A 87 -1.49 -5.19 -9.75
C GLU A 87 -1.16 -6.68 -9.85
N LEU A 88 -1.32 -7.39 -8.73
CA LEU A 88 -1.27 -8.83 -8.69
C LEU A 88 -2.69 -9.38 -8.52
N LYS A 89 -3.16 -10.15 -9.50
CA LYS A 89 -4.46 -10.83 -9.42
C LYS A 89 -4.27 -12.22 -8.84
N ILE A 90 -4.76 -12.44 -7.63
CA ILE A 90 -4.67 -13.72 -6.92
C ILE A 90 -6.07 -14.32 -6.73
N PRO A 91 -6.21 -15.65 -6.65
CA PRO A 91 -7.42 -16.26 -6.11
C PRO A 91 -7.68 -15.76 -4.68
N PRO A 92 -8.92 -15.49 -4.26
CA PRO A 92 -9.23 -15.11 -2.89
C PRO A 92 -8.79 -16.22 -1.91
N PRO A 93 -7.91 -15.92 -0.94
CA PRO A 93 -7.47 -16.89 0.06
C PRO A 93 -8.62 -17.25 1.00
N LYS A 94 -8.73 -18.54 1.34
CA LYS A 94 -9.77 -19.07 2.24
C LYS A 94 -9.74 -18.43 3.62
N ASP A 95 -8.56 -18.09 4.12
CA ASP A 95 -8.34 -17.46 5.43
C ASP A 95 -8.30 -15.93 5.38
N GLY A 96 -8.64 -15.34 4.23
CA GLY A 96 -8.68 -13.89 4.03
C GLY A 96 -7.32 -13.21 4.08
N ALA A 97 -6.20 -13.93 3.99
CA ALA A 97 -4.87 -13.35 4.01
C ALA A 97 -3.91 -14.03 3.03
N ILE A 98 -2.91 -13.29 2.58
CA ILE A 98 -1.81 -13.83 1.78
C ILE A 98 -0.54 -13.89 2.63
N MET A 99 0.19 -15.00 2.52
CA MET A 99 1.46 -15.19 3.20
C MET A 99 2.58 -14.67 2.31
N VAL A 100 3.57 -14.03 2.92
CA VAL A 100 4.73 -13.47 2.21
C VAL A 100 6.00 -14.01 2.82
N LYS A 101 6.90 -14.51 1.99
CA LYS A 101 8.26 -14.91 2.36
C LYS A 101 9.30 -14.12 1.58
N THR A 102 10.50 -14.00 2.12
CA THR A 102 11.65 -13.43 1.40
C THR A 102 12.13 -14.37 0.30
N GLU A 103 13.01 -13.89 -0.58
CA GLU A 103 13.70 -14.72 -1.59
C GLU A 103 14.43 -15.93 -0.97
N ALA A 104 14.95 -15.78 0.25
CA ALA A 104 15.56 -16.86 1.02
C ALA A 104 14.55 -17.88 1.59
N GLY A 105 13.26 -17.75 1.28
CA GLY A 105 12.19 -18.62 1.74
C GLY A 105 11.75 -18.39 3.19
N THR A 106 12.30 -17.36 3.87
CA THR A 106 11.96 -17.06 5.26
C THR A 106 10.61 -16.36 5.35
N PRO A 107 9.65 -16.83 6.17
CA PRO A 107 8.39 -16.12 6.39
C PRO A 107 8.66 -14.69 6.84
N TRP A 108 8.00 -13.73 6.21
CA TRP A 108 8.25 -12.32 6.44
C TRP A 108 7.04 -11.59 7.00
N VAL A 109 5.91 -11.64 6.30
CA VAL A 109 4.70 -10.96 6.77
C VAL A 109 3.44 -11.65 6.27
N ARG A 110 2.34 -11.50 7.03
CA ARG A 110 1.00 -11.93 6.64
C ARG A 110 0.18 -10.68 6.29
N ILE A 111 -0.32 -10.60 5.07
CA ILE A 111 -1.12 -9.47 4.59
C ILE A 111 -2.59 -9.88 4.63
N PRO A 112 -3.41 -9.35 5.56
CA PRO A 112 -4.85 -9.55 5.49
C PRO A 112 -5.40 -8.85 4.24
N LEU A 113 -6.40 -9.41 3.58
CA LEU A 113 -7.07 -8.73 2.47
C LEU A 113 -8.16 -7.82 3.01
N ALA A 114 -8.29 -6.63 2.41
CA ALA A 114 -9.40 -5.75 2.68
C ALA A 114 -10.70 -6.35 2.14
N GLN A 115 -11.84 -5.92 2.70
CA GLN A 115 -13.15 -6.27 2.16
C GLN A 115 -13.29 -5.73 0.73
N GLY A 116 -13.95 -6.49 -0.15
CA GLY A 116 -14.11 -6.16 -1.57
C GLY A 116 -13.23 -7.02 -2.47
N SER A 117 -12.92 -6.52 -3.66
CA SER A 117 -12.14 -7.23 -4.70
C SER A 117 -10.72 -6.69 -4.88
N SER A 118 -10.33 -5.64 -4.16
CA SER A 118 -9.04 -4.99 -4.31
C SER A 118 -8.44 -4.58 -2.95
N THR A 119 -7.12 -4.70 -2.81
CA THR A 119 -6.39 -4.35 -1.60
C THR A 119 -5.10 -3.62 -1.93
N LEU A 120 -4.91 -2.49 -1.25
CA LEU A 120 -3.63 -1.81 -1.12
C LEU A 120 -3.06 -2.13 0.27
N ALA A 121 -2.01 -2.93 0.30
CA ALA A 121 -1.27 -3.25 1.51
C ALA A 121 -0.17 -2.21 1.72
N LEU A 122 -0.31 -1.38 2.75
CA LEU A 122 0.74 -0.49 3.22
C LEU A 122 1.64 -1.30 4.16
N VAL A 123 2.94 -1.34 3.88
CA VAL A 123 3.91 -2.12 4.66
C VAL A 123 5.01 -1.20 5.14
N TRP A 124 5.33 -1.22 6.43
CA TRP A 124 6.41 -0.41 6.99
C TRP A 124 7.13 -1.16 8.09
N ARG A 125 8.38 -0.82 8.37
CA ARG A 125 9.12 -1.48 9.46
C ARG A 125 8.56 -1.10 10.84
N SER A 126 8.64 -2.04 11.79
CA SER A 126 8.45 -1.75 13.21
C SER A 126 9.82 -1.60 13.88
N GLY A 127 10.06 -0.48 14.56
CA GLY A 127 11.35 -0.23 15.19
C GLY A 127 12.46 0.04 14.16
N LYS A 128 13.55 -0.72 14.22
CA LYS A 128 14.76 -0.48 13.41
C LYS A 128 14.91 -1.39 12.19
N SER A 129 14.18 -2.51 12.12
CA SER A 129 14.35 -3.52 11.08
C SER A 129 13.04 -3.86 10.35
N TRP A 130 13.15 -4.12 9.05
CA TRP A 130 12.08 -4.66 8.21
C TRP A 130 11.72 -6.12 8.53
N ASP A 131 12.49 -6.84 9.36
CA ASP A 131 12.12 -8.19 9.83
C ASP A 131 10.83 -8.19 10.66
N GLN A 132 10.51 -7.04 11.27
CA GLN A 132 9.28 -6.83 12.03
C GLN A 132 8.33 -5.91 11.28
N ALA A 133 8.13 -6.15 9.97
CA ALA A 133 7.24 -5.36 9.16
C ALA A 133 5.80 -5.38 9.70
N ARG A 134 5.17 -4.20 9.74
CA ARG A 134 3.74 -4.02 9.99
C ARG A 134 3.01 -3.83 8.68
N VAL A 135 1.73 -4.19 8.69
CA VAL A 135 0.84 -4.08 7.53
C VAL A 135 -0.46 -3.40 7.94
N MET A 136 -0.94 -2.54 7.05
CA MET A 136 -2.32 -2.04 7.05
C MET A 136 -2.89 -2.28 5.66
N SER A 137 -4.02 -2.98 5.62
CA SER A 137 -4.70 -3.30 4.36
C SER A 137 -5.88 -2.36 4.17
N LEU A 138 -5.89 -1.69 3.03
CA LEU A 138 -6.93 -0.74 2.65
C LEU A 138 -7.70 -1.28 1.44
N PRO A 139 -9.02 -1.07 1.37
CA PRO A 139 -9.73 -1.21 0.10
C PRO A 139 -9.08 -0.32 -0.95
N ASP A 140 -8.79 -0.86 -2.11
CA ASP A 140 -8.15 -0.12 -3.19
C ASP A 140 -9.20 0.39 -4.19
N ASP A 141 -10.05 1.26 -3.66
CA ASP A 141 -11.37 1.63 -4.21
C ASP A 141 -11.65 3.14 -4.11
N THR A 142 -10.64 3.96 -3.80
CA THR A 142 -10.81 5.42 -3.68
C THR A 142 -11.47 5.97 -4.95
N LYS A 143 -12.51 6.78 -4.77
CA LYS A 143 -13.31 7.34 -5.86
C LYS A 143 -12.75 8.68 -6.33
N ASP A 144 -13.16 9.08 -7.52
CA ASP A 144 -12.85 10.41 -8.03
C ASP A 144 -13.34 11.53 -7.09
N GLY A 145 -12.47 12.50 -6.84
CA GLY A 145 -12.69 13.62 -5.91
C GLY A 145 -12.55 13.28 -4.43
N ASP A 146 -12.26 12.02 -4.08
CA ASP A 146 -12.01 11.60 -2.70
C ASP A 146 -10.51 11.63 -2.38
N PHE A 147 -10.21 12.14 -1.19
CA PHE A 147 -8.88 12.27 -0.63
C PHE A 147 -8.80 11.41 0.62
N ARG A 148 -7.96 10.38 0.56
CA ARG A 148 -7.75 9.46 1.68
C ARG A 148 -6.53 9.91 2.49
N PHE A 149 -6.71 10.06 3.79
CA PHE A 149 -5.63 10.30 4.75
C PHE A 149 -5.45 9.06 5.60
N VAL A 150 -4.21 8.59 5.72
CA VAL A 150 -3.88 7.38 6.48
C VAL A 150 -2.81 7.72 7.50
N ASN A 151 -3.10 7.52 8.79
CA ASN A 151 -2.14 7.75 9.86
C ASN A 151 -1.52 6.43 10.33
N LEU A 152 -0.29 6.15 9.90
CA LEU A 152 0.49 5.00 10.33
C LEU A 152 1.38 5.31 11.54
N THR A 153 1.33 6.54 12.06
CA THR A 153 2.10 6.94 13.23
C THR A 153 1.44 6.46 14.53
N GLY A 154 2.22 6.44 15.61
CA GLY A 154 1.70 6.19 16.96
C GLY A 154 1.06 7.40 17.63
N LYS A 155 0.90 8.54 16.94
CA LYS A 155 0.39 9.80 17.51
C LYS A 155 -0.80 10.34 16.70
N PRO A 156 -1.74 11.06 17.34
CA PRO A 156 -2.80 11.74 16.60
C PRO A 156 -2.19 12.86 15.74
N MET A 157 -2.72 13.02 14.52
CA MET A 157 -2.32 14.05 13.56
C MET A 157 -3.43 15.08 13.41
N GLY A 158 -3.07 16.34 13.22
CA GLY A 158 -3.99 17.39 12.79
C GLY A 158 -4.06 17.45 11.27
N ILE A 159 -5.23 17.75 10.72
CA ILE A 159 -5.41 18.04 9.29
C ILE A 159 -6.19 19.33 9.19
N THR A 160 -5.70 20.29 8.41
CA THR A 160 -6.50 21.42 7.96
C THR A 160 -7.01 21.14 6.56
N TRP A 161 -8.32 21.21 6.34
CA TRP A 161 -8.97 20.96 5.05
C TRP A 161 -9.83 22.18 4.70
N GLY A 162 -9.27 23.10 3.91
CA GLY A 162 -9.86 24.43 3.77
C GLY A 162 -9.85 25.16 5.11
N GLN A 163 -11.05 25.47 5.62
CA GLN A 163 -11.24 26.08 6.94
C GLN A 163 -11.47 25.04 8.06
N GLU A 164 -11.68 23.77 7.70
CA GLU A 164 -11.93 22.72 8.69
C GLU A 164 -10.62 22.30 9.38
N LYS A 165 -10.73 22.04 10.69
CA LYS A 165 -9.65 21.44 11.49
C LYS A 165 -10.11 20.07 11.96
N LEU A 166 -9.35 19.05 11.58
CA LEU A 166 -9.69 17.65 11.78
C LEU A 166 -8.59 16.96 12.57
N LYS A 167 -8.97 15.93 13.33
CA LYS A 167 -8.05 15.03 14.03
C LYS A 167 -8.07 13.66 13.36
N LEU A 168 -6.90 13.13 13.03
CA LEU A 168 -6.72 11.77 12.54
C LEU A 168 -5.98 10.95 13.59
N ASN A 169 -6.70 10.02 14.22
CA ASN A 169 -6.14 9.16 15.29
C ASN A 169 -5.07 8.20 14.74
N PRO A 170 -4.17 7.68 15.60
CA PRO A 170 -3.23 6.61 15.24
C PRO A 170 -3.94 5.42 14.60
N GLY A 171 -3.40 4.89 13.51
CA GLY A 171 -3.95 3.74 12.79
C GLY A 171 -5.26 4.02 12.05
N ALA A 172 -5.76 5.26 12.06
CA ALA A 172 -7.03 5.60 11.43
C ALA A 172 -6.87 5.99 9.96
N VAL A 173 -7.95 5.76 9.22
CA VAL A 173 -8.15 6.20 7.84
C VAL A 173 -9.29 7.20 7.83
N MET A 174 -9.12 8.30 7.11
CA MET A 174 -10.15 9.31 6.91
C MET A 174 -10.28 9.60 5.43
N VAL A 175 -11.50 9.60 4.92
CA VAL A 175 -11.79 10.06 3.56
C VAL A 175 -12.48 11.42 3.64
N ARG A 176 -12.03 12.35 2.80
CA ARG A 176 -12.69 13.64 2.60
C ARG A 176 -12.93 13.84 1.12
N ARG A 177 -14.11 14.34 0.80
CA ARG A 177 -14.46 14.74 -0.55
C ARG A 177 -14.21 16.23 -0.68
N MET A 178 -13.58 16.65 -1.78
CA MET A 178 -13.49 18.07 -2.08
C MET A 178 -14.89 18.62 -2.35
N PRO A 179 -15.27 19.79 -1.78
CA PRO A 179 -16.55 20.42 -2.10
C PRO A 179 -16.70 20.61 -3.61
N ASP A 180 -17.88 20.32 -4.18
CA ASP A 180 -18.07 20.37 -5.63
C ASP A 180 -17.88 21.78 -6.23
N THR A 181 -17.98 22.81 -5.39
CA THR A 181 -17.72 24.22 -5.77
C THR A 181 -16.24 24.59 -5.77
N ALA A 182 -15.38 23.80 -5.14
CA ALA A 182 -13.95 24.08 -5.01
C ALA A 182 -13.15 23.34 -6.09
N LYS A 183 -12.32 24.07 -6.84
CA LYS A 183 -11.33 23.49 -7.76
C LYS A 183 -9.99 23.21 -7.10
N VAL A 184 -9.65 24.07 -6.13
CA VAL A 184 -8.42 24.05 -5.36
C VAL A 184 -8.78 24.26 -3.89
N LEU A 185 -8.12 23.56 -2.99
CA LEU A 185 -8.34 23.68 -1.55
C LEU A 185 -7.00 23.70 -0.81
N PRO A 186 -6.75 24.67 0.10
CA PRO A 186 -5.57 24.62 0.95
C PRO A 186 -5.70 23.46 1.94
N MET A 187 -4.60 22.73 2.12
CA MET A 187 -4.54 21.58 3.02
C MET A 187 -3.19 21.53 3.74
N SER A 188 -3.21 21.19 5.03
CA SER A 188 -2.00 20.91 5.78
C SER A 188 -2.19 19.69 6.67
N ILE A 189 -1.10 18.97 6.90
CA ILE A 189 -1.01 17.89 7.88
C ILE A 189 -0.05 18.37 8.96
N LEU A 190 -0.50 18.28 10.20
CA LEU A 190 0.15 18.82 11.38
C LEU A 190 0.48 17.69 12.34
N TYR A 191 1.69 17.69 12.89
CA TYR A 191 2.11 16.73 13.90
C TYR A 191 2.28 17.43 15.26
N PRO A 192 2.01 16.74 16.38
CA PRO A 192 2.29 17.27 17.71
C PRO A 192 3.79 17.18 18.03
N ALA A 193 4.43 18.34 18.17
CA ALA A 193 5.81 18.47 18.61
C ALA A 193 5.94 18.13 20.11
N ALA A 194 7.19 18.00 20.58
CA ALA A 194 7.47 17.61 21.97
C ALA A 194 6.97 18.64 23.00
N ASP A 195 6.90 19.92 22.62
CA ASP A 195 6.37 21.02 23.42
C ASP A 195 4.83 21.14 23.38
N GLY A 196 4.15 20.22 22.68
CA GLY A 196 2.71 20.23 22.48
C GLY A 196 2.22 21.16 21.37
N SER A 197 3.11 21.92 20.71
CA SER A 197 2.75 22.74 19.55
C SER A 197 2.42 21.86 18.34
N LEU A 198 1.55 22.35 17.46
CA LEU A 198 1.29 21.71 16.17
C LEU A 198 2.23 22.29 15.12
N GLN A 199 3.04 21.43 14.52
CA GLN A 199 3.94 21.80 13.44
C GLN A 199 3.50 21.16 12.14
N ALA A 200 3.56 21.89 11.03
CA ALA A 200 3.23 21.35 9.73
C ALA A 200 4.31 20.37 9.25
N CYS A 201 3.91 19.13 8.94
CA CYS A 201 4.75 18.19 8.19
C CYS A 201 4.46 18.25 6.69
N LEU A 202 3.30 18.78 6.29
CA LEU A 202 2.97 19.12 4.91
C LEU A 202 2.03 20.33 4.91
N SER A 203 2.28 21.30 4.03
CA SER A 203 1.34 22.37 3.69
C SER A 203 1.33 22.54 2.18
N THR A 204 0.16 22.36 1.58
CA THR A 204 -0.01 22.35 0.13
C THR A 204 -1.39 22.88 -0.26
N GLN A 205 -1.61 23.05 -1.55
CA GLN A 205 -2.94 23.09 -2.13
C GLN A 205 -3.21 21.74 -2.79
N VAL A 206 -4.46 21.29 -2.72
CA VAL A 206 -4.92 20.10 -3.42
C VAL A 206 -5.94 20.49 -4.47
N GLU A 207 -5.93 19.79 -5.59
CA GLU A 207 -6.81 20.05 -6.73
C GLU A 207 -7.65 18.82 -7.03
N ARG A 208 -8.88 19.04 -7.51
CA ARG A 208 -9.71 17.95 -8.01
C ARG A 208 -9.17 17.47 -9.34
N MET A 209 -8.51 16.33 -9.34
CA MET A 209 -8.02 15.68 -10.55
C MET A 209 -8.95 14.54 -10.95
N SER A 210 -9.78 14.79 -11.96
CA SER A 210 -10.70 13.80 -12.52
C SER A 210 -9.95 12.53 -12.93
N GLY A 211 -10.50 11.37 -12.59
CA GLY A 211 -9.91 10.09 -12.95
C GLY A 211 -8.63 9.78 -12.16
N SER A 212 -8.45 10.36 -10.98
CA SER A 212 -7.34 10.02 -10.09
C SER A 212 -7.79 9.69 -8.68
N ARG A 213 -7.02 8.81 -8.03
CA ARG A 213 -7.09 8.54 -6.59
C ARG A 213 -6.03 9.38 -5.90
N GLN A 214 -6.42 10.12 -4.87
CA GLN A 214 -5.48 10.89 -4.07
C GLN A 214 -5.42 10.37 -2.63
N GLN A 215 -4.21 10.07 -2.18
CA GLN A 215 -3.95 9.51 -0.85
C GLN A 215 -2.77 10.26 -0.19
N PHE A 216 -2.89 10.53 1.10
CA PHE A 216 -1.83 11.09 1.93
C PHE A 216 -1.50 10.07 3.02
N LEU A 217 -0.33 9.45 2.87
CA LEU A 217 0.14 8.41 3.78
C LEU A 217 1.11 9.02 4.76
N ILE A 218 0.76 9.02 6.04
CA ILE A 218 1.50 9.67 7.11
C ILE A 218 2.23 8.59 7.91
N TYR A 219 3.56 8.65 7.95
CA TYR A 219 4.41 7.64 8.61
C TYR A 219 5.57 8.28 9.36
N VAL A 220 6.12 7.54 10.32
CA VAL A 220 7.26 8.00 11.13
C VAL A 220 8.52 7.98 10.26
N SER A 221 9.36 9.00 10.39
CA SER A 221 10.66 9.04 9.71
C SER A 221 11.62 8.03 10.30
N ASP A 222 12.42 7.43 9.43
CA ASP A 222 13.27 6.28 9.76
C ASP A 222 14.70 6.66 10.15
N GLY A 223 15.06 7.94 10.01
CA GLY A 223 16.37 8.47 10.37
C GLY A 223 16.66 8.46 11.88
N VAL A 224 17.94 8.55 12.22
CA VAL A 224 18.37 8.87 13.60
C VAL A 224 18.17 10.38 13.79
N ASP A 225 17.41 10.76 14.82
CA ASP A 225 17.05 12.15 15.15
C ASP A 225 16.64 13.00 13.92
N PRO A 226 15.59 12.57 13.20
CA PRO A 226 15.19 13.23 11.97
C PRO A 226 14.71 14.65 12.28
N LYS A 227 15.16 15.64 11.49
CA LYS A 227 14.69 17.04 11.60
C LYS A 227 13.17 17.15 11.57
N MET A 228 12.51 16.27 10.82
CA MET A 228 11.07 16.12 10.79
C MET A 228 10.72 14.67 11.18
N PRO A 229 10.08 14.43 12.32
CA PRO A 229 9.85 13.06 12.83
C PRO A 229 8.73 12.30 12.09
N VAL A 230 7.95 13.00 11.28
CA VAL A 230 6.83 12.45 10.51
C VAL A 230 6.96 12.89 9.07
N LYS A 231 6.76 11.96 8.14
CA LYS A 231 6.68 12.23 6.70
C LYS A 231 5.27 12.00 6.19
N VAL A 232 4.97 12.70 5.12
CA VAL A 232 3.76 12.48 4.32
C VAL A 232 4.21 12.07 2.93
N LEU A 233 3.69 10.96 2.43
CA LEU A 233 3.76 10.60 1.01
C LEU A 233 2.42 10.95 0.36
N PRO A 234 2.35 12.04 -0.42
CA PRO A 234 1.27 12.26 -1.37
C PRO A 234 1.37 11.21 -2.48
N LEU A 235 0.30 10.44 -2.68
CA LEU A 235 0.18 9.44 -3.72
C LEU A 235 -1.00 9.84 -4.60
N SER A 236 -0.73 10.05 -5.89
CA SER A 236 -1.74 10.29 -6.91
C SER A 236 -1.62 9.23 -7.98
N GLU A 237 -2.70 8.51 -8.23
CA GLU A 237 -2.74 7.39 -9.17
C GLU A 237 -3.89 7.58 -10.14
N GLN A 238 -3.67 7.29 -11.43
CA GLN A 238 -4.74 7.30 -12.41
C GLN A 238 -5.66 6.08 -12.20
N LEU A 239 -6.97 6.31 -12.32
CA LEU A 239 -8.04 5.32 -12.21
C LEU A 239 -8.20 4.47 -13.47
#